data_AF-A0AA40HYY0-F1
#
_entry.id   AF-A0AA40HYY0-F1
#
_cell.length_a   1.000
_cell.length_b   1.000
_cell.length_c   1.000
_cell.angle_alpha   90.00
_cell.angle_beta   90.00
_cell.angle_gamma   90.00
#
_symmetry.space_group_name_H-M   'P 1'
#
loop_
_entity.id
_entity.type
_entity.pdbx_description
1 polymer ?
#
loop_
_entity_poly.entity_id
_entity_poly.type
_entity_poly.pdbx_seq_one_letter_code
_entity_poly.pdbx_strand_id
1 'polypeptide(L)'
;MPIANQKSLRYFSPFHLRSAKEAEDKIKKAIEKGETLPTEARFDSNCITPGTEFMARLHEHLKYFVNKKISTDKSWQGVTIYFSGHETPGEGEHKIMEFIRSEKAKPDHDPNTRHCLYGLDADLIMLGLTTHEAHFSLLREEVRFGGKKTQRVCAPEETTFHLLHLSLMREYIDYEFSMLKDKIPFKYDIEKIIDDWILMGFLVGNDFIPHLPHLHINHDALPLLYGTYITILPELGGYINESGYLNLPRFEKYLVKLSDFDREHFSEVFVDLKWFESKVGNKYLNEAAGIAAEEARNYKEKKKSKGQENSICWAALDKNREEAVTSKDHLEDETEEDDLFETEFRQYKRTYYMTKMGVDIVSEYGFANVYYTLK
;
A
#
# COMPACT_ATOMS: atom_id res chain seq x y z
N MET A 1 4.66 -7.61 7.61
CA MET A 1 5.65 -7.61 6.52
C MET A 1 5.95 -9.01 5.93
N PRO A 2 5.67 -9.26 4.64
CA PRO A 2 5.88 -10.57 4.01
C PRO A 2 7.38 -10.95 3.95
N ILE A 3 7.69 -12.27 3.98
CA ILE A 3 9.07 -12.79 3.91
C ILE A 3 9.81 -12.26 2.68
N ALA A 4 9.11 -12.07 1.56
CA ALA A 4 9.65 -11.48 0.34
C ALA A 4 10.09 -10.03 0.55
N ASN A 5 9.33 -9.22 1.30
CA ASN A 5 9.73 -7.86 1.66
C ASN A 5 10.82 -7.83 2.70
N GLN A 6 10.82 -8.73 3.68
CA GLN A 6 11.91 -8.80 4.65
C GLN A 6 13.21 -9.23 3.97
N LYS A 7 13.15 -10.11 2.95
CA LYS A 7 14.27 -10.42 2.05
C LYS A 7 14.63 -9.22 1.18
N SER A 8 13.66 -8.55 0.57
CA SER A 8 13.89 -7.35 -0.24
C SER A 8 14.51 -6.21 0.57
N LEU A 9 14.10 -6.00 1.82
CA LEU A 9 14.71 -5.00 2.71
C LEU A 9 16.13 -5.39 3.11
N ARG A 10 16.42 -6.68 3.29
CA ARG A 10 17.78 -7.17 3.57
C ARG A 10 18.71 -7.07 2.35
N TYR A 11 18.24 -7.45 1.17
CA TYR A 11 19.07 -7.59 -0.02
C TYR A 11 19.02 -6.38 -0.97
N PHE A 12 17.88 -5.69 -1.03
CA PHE A 12 17.54 -4.68 -2.05
C PHE A 12 17.08 -3.34 -1.49
N SER A 13 16.97 -3.17 -0.16
CA SER A 13 16.71 -1.85 0.42
C SER A 13 17.79 -0.90 -0.10
N PRO A 14 17.42 0.17 -0.83
CA PRO A 14 18.38 1.18 -1.25
C PRO A 14 19.11 1.76 -0.03
N PHE A 15 18.48 1.77 1.14
CA PHE A 15 19.09 2.20 2.39
C PHE A 15 20.12 1.20 2.92
N HIS A 16 19.90 -0.12 2.86
CA HIS A 16 20.90 -1.12 3.28
C HIS A 16 22.03 -1.25 2.28
N LEU A 17 21.74 -1.26 0.97
CA LEU A 17 22.76 -1.23 -0.07
C LEU A 17 23.58 0.07 -0.01
N ARG A 18 22.94 1.23 0.21
CA ARG A 18 23.65 2.48 0.46
C ARG A 18 24.41 2.43 1.78
N SER A 19 23.87 1.88 2.87
CA SER A 19 24.57 1.84 4.17
C SER A 19 25.76 0.89 4.18
N ALA A 20 25.65 -0.27 3.51
CA ALA A 20 26.74 -1.21 3.31
C ALA A 20 27.82 -0.61 2.40
N LYS A 21 27.42 -0.05 1.25
CA LYS A 21 28.34 0.60 0.31
C LYS A 21 28.98 1.87 0.87
N GLU A 22 28.23 2.71 1.58
CA GLU A 22 28.74 3.89 2.29
C GLU A 22 29.70 3.50 3.41
N ALA A 23 29.48 2.36 4.06
CA ALA A 23 30.39 1.85 5.08
C ALA A 23 31.67 1.29 4.45
N GLU A 24 31.58 0.54 3.36
CA GLU A 24 32.75 0.10 2.57
C GLU A 24 33.54 1.29 2.04
N ASP A 25 32.86 2.30 1.48
CA ASP A 25 33.46 3.54 0.99
C ASP A 25 34.11 4.35 2.13
N LYS A 26 33.52 4.36 3.33
CA LYS A 26 34.13 4.99 4.52
C LYS A 26 35.37 4.25 4.99
N ILE A 27 35.34 2.91 5.00
CA ILE A 27 36.50 2.09 5.36
C ILE A 27 37.62 2.32 4.34
N LYS A 28 37.30 2.30 3.04
CA LYS A 28 38.26 2.56 1.98
C LYS A 28 38.89 3.95 2.10
N LYS A 29 38.08 4.98 2.36
CA LYS A 29 38.56 6.35 2.61
C LYS A 29 39.39 6.48 3.90
N ALA A 30 39.06 5.73 4.95
CA ALA A 30 39.83 5.72 6.20
C ALA A 30 41.21 5.06 5.99
N ILE A 31 41.25 3.95 5.25
CA ILE A 31 42.50 3.27 4.84
C ILE A 31 43.34 4.19 3.94
N GLU A 32 42.74 4.84 2.95
CA GLU A 32 43.42 5.81 2.06
C GLU A 32 44.01 7.01 2.82
N LYS A 33 43.40 7.39 3.96
CA LYS A 33 43.88 8.45 4.84
C LYS A 33 44.87 7.98 5.92
N GLY A 34 45.19 6.68 5.98
CA GLY A 34 46.07 6.11 7.00
C GLY A 34 45.47 6.10 8.42
N GLU A 35 44.16 6.18 8.55
CA GLU A 35 43.46 6.13 9.83
C GLU A 35 43.41 4.67 10.35
N THR A 36 43.63 4.46 11.65
CA THR A 36 43.52 3.12 12.24
C THR A 36 42.06 2.72 12.34
N LEU A 37 41.70 1.61 11.69
CA LEU A 37 40.36 1.06 11.74
C LEU A 37 40.00 0.63 13.17
N PRO A 38 38.71 0.74 13.57
CA PRO A 38 38.24 0.21 14.84
C PRO A 38 38.59 -1.28 14.96
N THR A 39 39.15 -1.68 16.09
CA THR A 39 39.58 -3.06 16.35
C THR A 39 38.40 -4.00 16.65
N GLU A 40 37.26 -3.43 17.04
CA GLU A 40 36.04 -4.18 17.30
C GLU A 40 35.29 -4.49 15.99
N ALA A 41 34.85 -5.75 15.88
CA ALA A 41 33.99 -6.16 14.79
C ALA A 41 32.68 -5.36 14.82
N ARG A 42 32.30 -4.80 13.68
CA ARG A 42 31.04 -4.05 13.53
C ARG A 42 29.87 -4.97 13.87
N PHE A 43 28.89 -4.44 14.59
CA PHE A 43 27.63 -5.13 14.83
C PHE A 43 26.91 -5.40 13.50
N ASP A 44 26.73 -6.67 13.16
CA ASP A 44 25.95 -7.11 12.02
C ASP A 44 24.47 -7.18 12.39
N SER A 45 23.68 -6.21 11.95
CA SER A 45 22.25 -6.13 12.23
C SER A 45 21.44 -7.31 11.67
N ASN A 46 21.98 -8.08 10.71
CA ASN A 46 21.31 -9.28 10.20
C ASN A 46 21.12 -10.35 11.29
N CYS A 47 21.94 -10.30 12.36
CA CYS A 47 21.77 -11.18 13.49
C CYS A 47 20.46 -10.96 14.26
N ILE A 48 19.76 -9.84 14.05
CA ILE A 48 18.42 -9.55 14.58
C ILE A 48 17.38 -10.26 13.71
N THR A 49 17.42 -11.58 13.72
CA THR A 49 16.48 -12.46 13.01
C THR A 49 16.19 -13.69 13.87
N PRO A 50 14.94 -14.15 13.98
CA PRO A 50 14.62 -15.38 14.68
C PRO A 50 15.51 -16.55 14.21
N GLY A 51 15.96 -17.37 15.16
CA GLY A 51 16.81 -18.53 14.88
C GLY A 51 18.32 -18.27 14.94
N THR A 52 18.77 -17.03 15.13
CA THR A 52 20.19 -16.73 15.36
C THR A 52 20.59 -16.96 16.82
N GLU A 53 21.86 -17.25 17.05
CA GLU A 53 22.42 -17.34 18.41
C GLU A 53 22.29 -16.01 19.17
N PHE A 54 22.43 -14.88 18.46
CA PHE A 54 22.20 -13.56 19.02
C PHE A 54 20.78 -13.43 19.60
N MET A 55 19.75 -13.78 18.85
CA MET A 55 18.36 -13.68 19.31
C MET A 55 18.07 -14.63 20.48
N ALA A 56 18.65 -15.85 20.48
CA ALA A 56 18.52 -16.78 21.60
C ALA A 56 19.11 -16.21 22.90
N ARG A 57 20.31 -15.61 22.83
CA ARG A 57 20.94 -14.97 24.00
C ARG A 57 20.16 -13.73 24.44
N LEU A 58 19.68 -12.91 23.49
CA LEU A 58 18.86 -11.73 23.78
C LEU A 58 17.58 -12.13 24.51
N HIS A 59 16.91 -13.19 24.05
CA HIS A 59 15.68 -13.71 24.65
C HIS A 59 15.86 -14.11 26.11
N GLU A 60 16.88 -14.91 26.41
CA GLU A 60 17.20 -15.31 27.79
C GLU A 60 17.58 -14.11 28.67
N HIS A 61 18.32 -13.15 28.10
CA HIS A 61 18.68 -11.94 28.83
C HIS A 61 17.46 -11.07 29.14
N LEU A 62 16.52 -10.93 28.20
CA LEU A 62 15.26 -10.19 28.41
C LEU A 62 14.37 -10.88 29.46
N LYS A 63 14.26 -12.21 29.42
CA LYS A 63 13.55 -12.98 30.47
C LYS A 63 14.15 -12.71 31.84
N TYR A 64 15.47 -12.80 31.97
CA TYR A 64 16.18 -12.47 33.21
C TYR A 64 15.93 -11.02 33.64
N PHE A 65 16.03 -10.07 32.71
CA PHE A 65 15.80 -8.65 32.98
C PHE A 65 14.38 -8.38 33.51
N VAL A 66 13.35 -8.95 32.88
CA VAL A 66 11.95 -8.81 33.33
C VAL A 66 11.78 -9.39 34.74
N ASN A 67 12.29 -10.59 35.01
CA ASN A 67 12.22 -11.20 36.34
C ASN A 67 12.95 -10.38 37.41
N LYS A 68 14.13 -9.83 37.06
CA LYS A 68 14.87 -8.91 37.92
C LYS A 68 14.07 -7.64 38.19
N LYS A 69 13.42 -7.08 37.17
CA LYS A 69 12.60 -5.86 37.33
C LYS A 69 11.39 -6.09 38.22
N ILE A 70 10.64 -7.17 38.03
CA ILE A 70 9.50 -7.53 38.91
C ILE A 70 9.95 -7.67 40.37
N SER A 71 11.11 -8.28 40.62
CA SER A 71 11.61 -8.50 41.99
C SER A 71 12.23 -7.27 42.66
N THR A 72 12.79 -6.33 41.89
CA THR A 72 13.56 -5.20 42.45
C THR A 72 12.85 -3.85 42.34
N ASP A 73 11.98 -3.69 41.36
CA ASP A 73 11.35 -2.42 41.01
C ASP A 73 9.86 -2.45 41.36
N LYS A 74 9.45 -1.59 42.31
CA LYS A 74 8.05 -1.51 42.77
C LYS A 74 7.08 -1.12 41.66
N SER A 75 7.54 -0.37 40.64
CA SER A 75 6.67 0.04 39.52
C SER A 75 6.29 -1.12 38.59
N TRP A 76 7.04 -2.23 38.65
CA TRP A 76 6.78 -3.47 37.90
C TRP A 76 5.96 -4.48 38.70
N GLN A 77 5.59 -4.14 39.95
CA GLN A 77 4.76 -4.98 40.81
C GLN A 77 3.30 -4.59 40.69
N GLY A 78 2.40 -5.59 40.62
CA GLY A 78 0.96 -5.36 40.46
C GLY A 78 0.49 -5.14 39.02
N VAL A 79 1.38 -5.29 38.04
CA VAL A 79 1.05 -5.33 36.61
C VAL A 79 1.24 -6.75 36.07
N THR A 80 0.37 -7.16 35.15
CA THR A 80 0.52 -8.43 34.43
C THR A 80 1.42 -8.22 33.24
N ILE A 81 2.52 -8.98 33.17
CA ILE A 81 3.54 -8.83 32.12
C ILE A 81 3.50 -10.06 31.22
N TYR A 82 3.25 -9.83 29.92
CA TYR A 82 3.33 -10.84 28.88
C TYR A 82 4.58 -10.61 28.05
N PHE A 83 5.36 -11.66 27.84
CA PHE A 83 6.56 -11.62 26.99
C PHE A 83 6.44 -12.65 25.88
N SER A 84 6.36 -12.19 24.62
CA SER A 84 6.34 -13.04 23.43
C SER A 84 7.60 -12.80 22.59
N GLY A 85 8.60 -13.66 22.78
CA GLY A 85 9.89 -13.54 22.11
C GLY A 85 9.90 -14.11 20.68
N HIS A 86 11.11 -14.34 20.16
CA HIS A 86 11.32 -14.86 18.81
C HIS A 86 10.97 -16.36 18.66
N GLU A 87 10.73 -17.06 19.77
CA GLU A 87 10.30 -18.47 19.80
C GLU A 87 8.85 -18.64 19.33
N THR A 88 8.02 -17.59 19.47
CA THR A 88 6.65 -17.57 18.99
C THR A 88 6.62 -17.05 17.55
N PRO A 89 6.12 -17.84 16.58
CA PRO A 89 5.97 -17.40 15.19
C PRO A 89 5.10 -16.15 15.06
N GLY A 90 5.34 -15.36 14.02
CA GLY A 90 4.60 -14.14 13.72
C GLY A 90 5.35 -12.87 14.08
N GLU A 91 4.96 -11.79 13.41
CA GLU A 91 5.53 -10.45 13.62
C GLU A 91 5.02 -9.82 14.90
N GLY A 92 5.82 -8.95 15.52
CA GLY A 92 5.49 -8.34 16.81
C GLY A 92 4.15 -7.61 16.79
N GLU A 93 3.92 -6.78 15.76
CA GLU A 93 2.66 -6.04 15.57
C GLU A 93 1.45 -6.97 15.45
N HIS A 94 1.55 -8.06 14.68
CA HIS A 94 0.45 -9.00 14.49
C HIS A 94 0.16 -9.80 15.76
N LYS A 95 1.20 -10.18 16.52
CA LYS A 95 1.05 -10.84 17.83
C LYS A 95 0.35 -9.92 18.83
N ILE A 96 0.66 -8.63 18.82
CA ILE A 96 -0.02 -7.63 19.66
C ILE A 96 -1.49 -7.50 19.24
N MET A 97 -1.77 -7.38 17.93
CA MET A 97 -3.15 -7.26 17.45
C MET A 97 -3.97 -8.53 17.73
N GLU A 98 -3.36 -9.71 17.63
CA GLU A 98 -3.99 -10.97 18.04
C GLU A 98 -4.29 -11.01 19.54
N PHE A 99 -3.35 -10.56 20.38
CA PHE A 99 -3.57 -10.45 21.81
C PHE A 99 -4.75 -9.52 22.13
N ILE A 100 -4.80 -8.32 21.54
CA ILE A 100 -5.91 -7.37 21.75
C ILE A 100 -7.24 -8.01 21.34
N ARG A 101 -7.32 -8.64 20.15
CA ARG A 101 -8.54 -9.34 19.72
C ARG A 101 -8.96 -10.44 20.69
N SER A 102 -8.00 -11.19 21.25
CA SER A 102 -8.29 -12.25 22.21
C SER A 102 -8.79 -11.72 23.55
N GLU A 103 -8.27 -10.58 24.02
CA GLU A 103 -8.75 -9.92 25.25
C GLU A 103 -10.15 -9.35 25.05
N LYS A 104 -10.42 -8.70 23.90
CA LYS A 104 -11.75 -8.18 23.53
C LYS A 104 -12.83 -9.25 23.45
N ALA A 105 -12.47 -10.47 23.04
CA ALA A 105 -13.41 -11.57 22.91
C ALA A 105 -13.86 -12.15 24.26
N LYS A 106 -13.20 -11.77 25.37
CA LYS A 106 -13.56 -12.26 26.70
C LYS A 106 -14.87 -11.61 27.20
N PRO A 107 -15.73 -12.35 27.91
CA PRO A 107 -17.00 -11.81 28.43
C PRO A 107 -16.86 -10.67 29.45
N ASP A 108 -15.73 -10.61 30.14
CA ASP A 108 -15.42 -9.63 31.20
C ASP A 108 -14.55 -8.46 30.70
N HIS A 109 -14.35 -8.35 29.39
CA HIS A 109 -13.59 -7.25 28.80
C HIS A 109 -14.26 -5.90 29.09
N ASP A 110 -13.50 -4.95 29.63
CA ASP A 110 -13.94 -3.56 29.81
C ASP A 110 -13.84 -2.81 28.47
N PRO A 111 -14.95 -2.37 27.87
CA PRO A 111 -14.95 -1.62 26.61
C PRO A 111 -14.23 -0.27 26.68
N ASN A 112 -13.92 0.22 27.89
CA ASN A 112 -13.18 1.47 28.10
C ASN A 112 -11.70 1.23 28.44
N THR A 113 -11.19 0.02 28.16
CA THR A 113 -9.76 -0.29 28.30
C THR A 113 -8.94 0.71 27.48
N ARG A 114 -7.90 1.28 28.10
CA ARG A 114 -7.03 2.28 27.47
C ARG A 114 -5.76 1.62 26.97
N HIS A 115 -5.60 1.57 25.65
CA HIS A 115 -4.47 0.98 24.97
C HIS A 115 -3.42 2.03 24.62
N CYS A 116 -2.14 1.72 24.88
CA CYS A 116 -1.00 2.51 24.43
C CYS A 116 0.00 1.56 23.75
N LEU A 117 0.27 1.78 22.46
CA LEU A 117 1.20 0.97 21.68
C LEU A 117 2.41 1.82 21.28
N TYR A 118 3.60 1.31 21.56
CA TYR A 118 4.85 1.96 21.21
C TYR A 118 5.36 1.46 19.86
N GLY A 119 5.74 2.38 18.97
CA GLY A 119 6.43 2.04 17.73
C GLY A 119 6.51 3.20 16.74
N LEU A 120 7.45 3.12 15.79
CA LEU A 120 7.70 4.18 14.81
C LEU A 120 6.99 3.94 13.47
N ASP A 121 6.49 2.74 13.23
CA ASP A 121 5.90 2.38 11.94
C ASP A 121 4.52 3.02 11.76
N ALA A 122 4.24 3.50 10.55
CA ALA A 122 2.96 4.11 10.22
C ALA A 122 1.82 3.08 10.18
N ASP A 123 2.14 1.82 9.89
CA ASP A 123 1.20 0.70 9.85
C ASP A 123 0.49 0.51 11.19
N LEU A 124 1.14 0.87 12.30
CA LEU A 124 0.55 0.83 13.64
C LEU A 124 -0.65 1.76 13.79
N ILE A 125 -0.76 2.83 12.98
CA ILE A 125 -1.94 3.70 12.95
C ILE A 125 -3.12 2.92 12.37
N MET A 126 -2.93 2.29 11.22
CA MET A 126 -3.98 1.49 10.59
C MET A 126 -4.35 0.29 11.47
N LEU A 127 -3.36 -0.46 11.96
CA LEU A 127 -3.59 -1.60 12.85
C LEU A 127 -4.30 -1.16 14.14
N GLY A 128 -3.92 -0.04 14.74
CA GLY A 128 -4.60 0.49 15.92
C GLY A 128 -6.07 0.83 15.64
N LEU A 129 -6.38 1.45 14.50
CA LEU A 129 -7.76 1.73 14.07
C LEU A 129 -8.57 0.46 13.81
N THR A 130 -7.97 -0.59 13.21
CA THR A 130 -8.66 -1.88 12.97
C THR A 130 -9.11 -2.57 14.26
N THR A 131 -8.58 -2.19 15.43
CA THR A 131 -9.04 -2.77 16.69
C THR A 131 -10.43 -2.29 17.09
N HIS A 132 -10.90 -1.16 16.54
CA HIS A 132 -12.12 -0.46 16.97
C HIS A 132 -12.19 -0.23 18.49
N GLU A 133 -11.04 -0.06 19.14
CA GLU A 133 -10.98 0.36 20.54
C GLU A 133 -11.23 1.85 20.68
N ALA A 134 -12.10 2.24 21.63
CA ALA A 134 -12.46 3.64 21.83
C ALA A 134 -11.27 4.47 22.35
N HIS A 135 -10.42 3.87 23.18
CA HIS A 135 -9.31 4.56 23.82
C HIS A 135 -7.97 3.93 23.42
N PHE A 136 -7.45 4.33 22.26
CA PHE A 136 -6.18 3.84 21.75
C PHE A 136 -5.23 5.02 21.46
N SER A 137 -3.97 4.91 21.89
CA SER A 137 -2.92 5.88 21.59
C SER A 137 -1.63 5.21 21.13
N LEU A 138 -0.86 5.90 20.29
CA LEU A 138 0.46 5.46 19.85
C LEU A 138 1.55 6.35 20.46
N LEU A 139 2.52 5.74 21.13
CA LEU A 139 3.70 6.42 21.65
C LEU A 139 4.83 6.32 20.61
N ARG A 140 5.32 7.46 20.12
CA ARG A 140 6.31 7.53 19.04
C ARG A 140 7.44 8.48 19.42
N GLU A 141 8.68 8.16 19.07
CA GLU A 141 9.80 9.09 19.24
C GLU A 141 9.66 10.28 18.25
N GLU A 142 10.15 11.45 18.64
CA GLU A 142 10.26 12.60 17.75
C GLU A 142 11.24 12.31 16.59
N VAL A 143 10.73 12.36 15.36
CA VAL A 143 11.57 12.32 14.17
C VAL A 143 11.89 13.75 13.75
N ARG A 144 13.12 14.21 14.01
CA ARG A 144 13.59 15.53 13.57
C ARG A 144 14.05 15.49 12.12
N PHE A 145 13.28 16.10 11.22
CA PHE A 145 13.63 16.25 9.81
C PHE A 145 14.54 17.47 9.61
N GLY A 146 15.74 17.26 9.07
CA GLY A 146 16.68 18.35 8.73
C GLY A 146 17.51 18.86 9.92
N GLY A 147 18.77 18.43 9.97
CA GLY A 147 19.77 18.92 10.93
C GLY A 147 21.11 18.20 10.72
N LYS A 148 22.24 18.91 10.89
CA LYS A 148 23.56 18.25 10.89
C LYS A 148 23.54 17.21 12.03
N LYS A 149 23.69 15.93 11.68
CA LYS A 149 23.81 14.82 12.64
C LYS A 149 25.06 15.01 13.49
N THR A 150 24.99 15.80 14.55
CA THR A 150 25.88 15.62 15.68
C THR A 150 25.46 14.31 16.33
N GLN A 151 26.31 13.28 16.25
CA GLN A 151 26.18 12.02 16.96
C GLN A 151 26.35 12.24 18.48
N ARG A 152 25.53 13.09 19.09
CA ARG A 152 25.34 13.02 20.54
C ARG A 152 24.39 11.87 20.78
N VAL A 153 24.86 10.86 21.49
CA VAL A 153 23.99 9.89 22.14
C VAL A 153 23.08 10.72 23.05
N CYS A 154 21.82 10.90 22.65
CA CYS A 154 20.84 11.58 23.49
C CYS A 154 20.64 10.73 24.74
N ALA A 155 20.67 11.35 25.91
CA ALA A 155 20.30 10.64 27.12
C ALA A 155 18.82 10.19 27.00
N PRO A 156 18.44 9.02 27.52
CA PRO A 156 17.04 8.57 27.48
C PRO A 156 16.05 9.63 28.00
N GLU A 157 16.47 10.44 28.98
CA GLU A 157 15.70 11.52 29.59
C GLU A 157 15.49 12.74 28.67
N GLU A 158 16.33 12.91 27.66
CA GLU A 158 16.22 13.99 26.66
C GLU A 158 15.43 13.54 25.42
N THR A 159 15.02 12.27 25.38
CA THR A 159 14.25 11.72 24.27
C THR A 159 12.81 12.24 24.33
N THR A 160 12.40 12.93 23.28
CA THR A 160 11.07 13.49 23.12
C THR A 160 10.14 12.47 22.49
N PHE A 161 8.97 12.28 23.11
CA PHE A 161 7.95 11.39 22.61
C PHE A 161 6.68 12.17 22.25
N HIS A 162 6.03 11.74 21.18
CA HIS A 162 4.69 12.17 20.78
C HIS A 162 3.68 11.08 21.11
N LEU A 163 2.55 11.50 21.68
CA LEU A 163 1.40 10.63 21.89
C LEU A 163 0.35 10.95 20.84
N LEU A 164 0.17 10.03 19.89
CA LEU A 164 -0.83 10.16 18.84
C LEU A 164 -2.13 9.48 19.30
N HIS A 165 -3.19 10.25 19.47
CA HIS A 165 -4.49 9.77 19.93
C HIS A 165 -5.33 9.28 18.76
N LEU A 166 -5.57 7.97 18.68
CA LEU A 166 -6.45 7.41 17.65
C LEU A 166 -7.91 7.76 17.91
N SER A 167 -8.30 8.02 19.16
CA SER A 167 -9.64 8.52 19.47
C SER A 167 -9.96 9.82 18.72
N LEU A 168 -9.05 10.79 18.72
CA LEU A 168 -9.20 12.04 17.96
C LEU A 168 -9.14 11.78 16.46
N MET A 169 -8.27 10.88 16.00
CA MET A 169 -8.20 10.52 14.58
C MET A 169 -9.54 9.96 14.07
N ARG A 170 -10.24 9.15 14.87
CA ARG A 170 -11.57 8.62 14.55
C ARG A 170 -12.60 9.75 14.43
N GLU A 171 -12.54 10.76 15.29
CA GLU A 171 -13.39 11.95 15.19
C GLU A 171 -13.10 12.76 13.90
N TYR A 172 -11.83 12.91 13.52
CA TYR A 172 -11.46 13.55 12.25
C TYR A 172 -11.96 12.76 11.04
N ILE A 173 -11.88 11.43 11.08
CA ILE A 173 -12.44 10.56 10.02
C ILE A 173 -13.96 10.72 9.96
N ASP A 174 -14.68 10.69 11.09
CA ASP A 174 -16.13 10.91 11.12
C ASP A 174 -16.52 12.29 10.57
N TYR A 175 -15.72 13.32 10.86
CA TYR A 175 -15.91 14.66 10.33
C TYR A 175 -15.72 14.71 8.82
N GLU A 176 -14.64 14.12 8.30
CA GLU A 176 -14.33 14.07 6.86
C GLU A 176 -15.46 13.41 6.04
N PHE A 177 -16.01 12.32 6.57
CA PHE A 177 -17.09 11.55 5.92
C PHE A 177 -18.50 11.92 6.39
N SER A 178 -18.64 12.97 7.19
CA SER A 178 -19.93 13.36 7.79
C SER A 178 -21.03 13.63 6.76
N MET A 179 -20.65 14.17 5.59
CA MET A 179 -21.55 14.45 4.46
C MET A 179 -22.25 13.20 3.91
N LEU A 180 -21.72 12.00 4.17
CA LEU A 180 -22.36 10.76 3.76
C LEU A 180 -23.59 10.43 4.59
N LYS A 181 -23.69 10.92 5.83
CA LYS A 181 -24.82 10.65 6.74
C LYS A 181 -26.17 10.99 6.12
N ASP A 182 -26.21 12.04 5.29
CA ASP A 182 -27.43 12.50 4.62
C ASP A 182 -27.60 11.96 3.18
N LYS A 183 -26.57 11.34 2.60
CA LYS A 183 -26.55 10.90 1.19
C LYS A 183 -26.78 9.40 1.00
N ILE A 184 -26.36 8.58 1.94
CA ILE A 184 -26.43 7.12 1.79
C ILE A 184 -27.84 6.59 2.05
N PRO A 185 -28.31 5.57 1.31
CA PRO A 185 -29.65 4.99 1.49
C PRO A 185 -29.72 3.95 2.62
N PHE A 186 -28.65 3.78 3.40
CA PHE A 186 -28.53 2.79 4.48
C PHE A 186 -27.98 3.44 5.77
N LYS A 187 -27.98 2.71 6.89
CA LYS A 187 -27.53 3.25 8.18
C LYS A 187 -26.03 3.61 8.13
N TYR A 188 -25.70 4.85 8.49
CA TYR A 188 -24.32 5.28 8.70
C TYR A 188 -23.72 4.63 9.95
N ASP A 189 -22.52 4.06 9.80
CA ASP A 189 -21.71 3.43 10.83
C ASP A 189 -20.24 3.83 10.64
N ILE A 190 -19.67 4.52 11.64
CA ILE A 190 -18.30 5.00 11.61
C ILE A 190 -17.27 3.86 11.61
N GLU A 191 -17.57 2.72 12.25
CA GLU A 191 -16.61 1.60 12.27
C GLU A 191 -16.42 1.04 10.85
N LYS A 192 -17.50 1.00 10.07
CA LYS A 192 -17.47 0.55 8.68
C LYS A 192 -16.81 1.56 7.75
N ILE A 193 -16.96 2.85 8.03
CA ILE A 193 -16.22 3.90 7.31
C ILE A 193 -14.71 3.78 7.61
N ILE A 194 -14.32 3.50 8.86
CA ILE A 194 -12.92 3.28 9.22
C ILE A 194 -12.37 2.04 8.49
N ASP A 195 -13.13 0.94 8.43
CA ASP A 195 -12.77 -0.27 7.68
C ASP A 195 -12.49 0.01 6.19
N ASP A 196 -13.35 0.81 5.55
CA ASP A 196 -13.18 1.24 4.16
C ASP A 196 -12.03 2.26 4.01
N TRP A 197 -11.82 3.11 5.01
CA TRP A 197 -10.71 4.07 5.06
C TRP A 197 -9.35 3.38 5.14
N ILE A 198 -9.24 2.31 5.93
CA ILE A 198 -8.05 1.46 5.99
C ILE A 198 -7.81 0.78 4.63
N LEU A 199 -8.87 0.28 3.98
CA LEU A 199 -8.77 -0.28 2.63
C LEU A 199 -8.23 0.76 1.62
N MET A 200 -8.75 2.00 1.66
CA MET A 200 -8.22 3.10 0.86
C MET A 200 -6.74 3.37 1.15
N GLY A 201 -6.34 3.33 2.42
CA GLY A 201 -4.93 3.41 2.83
C GLY A 201 -4.05 2.34 2.17
N PHE A 202 -4.53 1.10 2.10
CA PHE A 202 -3.81 0.02 1.40
C PHE A 202 -3.66 0.26 -0.10
N LEU A 203 -4.55 1.01 -0.75
CA LEU A 203 -4.43 1.35 -2.19
C LEU A 203 -3.34 2.38 -2.46
N VAL A 204 -3.12 3.32 -1.54
CA VAL A 204 -2.01 4.29 -1.64
C VAL A 204 -0.66 3.60 -1.57
N GLY A 205 -0.59 2.56 -0.74
CA GLY A 205 0.61 1.77 -0.60
C GLY A 205 0.50 0.83 0.56
N ASN A 206 0.86 -0.42 0.31
CA ASN A 206 1.09 -1.38 1.36
C ASN A 206 2.31 -2.22 0.97
N ASP A 207 2.87 -2.90 1.96
CA ASP A 207 4.02 -3.77 1.74
C ASP A 207 3.73 -4.92 0.75
N PHE A 208 2.48 -5.33 0.58
CA PHE A 208 2.10 -6.53 -0.17
C PHE A 208 1.82 -6.28 -1.66
N ILE A 209 1.46 -5.05 -2.04
CA ILE A 209 0.98 -4.69 -3.39
C ILE A 209 1.77 -3.46 -3.89
N PRO A 210 2.28 -3.47 -5.14
CA PRO A 210 2.88 -2.27 -5.71
C PRO A 210 1.90 -1.11 -5.69
N HIS A 211 2.41 0.09 -5.43
CA HIS A 211 1.61 1.31 -5.51
C HIS A 211 0.88 1.41 -6.86
N LEU A 212 -0.38 1.86 -6.81
CA LEU A 212 -1.06 2.29 -8.03
C LEU A 212 -0.28 3.46 -8.66
N PRO A 213 -0.19 3.51 -10.01
CA PRO A 213 0.50 4.61 -10.68
C PRO A 213 -0.11 5.96 -10.25
N HIS A 214 0.75 6.93 -9.94
CA HIS A 214 0.39 8.29 -9.51
C HIS A 214 -0.39 8.43 -8.20
N LEU A 215 -0.65 7.32 -7.50
CA LEU A 215 -1.37 7.33 -6.23
C LEU A 215 -0.38 7.32 -5.06
N HIS A 216 0.32 8.45 -4.89
CA HIS A 216 1.27 8.66 -3.79
C HIS A 216 0.79 9.79 -2.87
N ILE A 217 1.04 9.68 -1.56
CA ILE A 217 0.66 10.70 -0.56
C ILE A 217 1.22 12.08 -0.92
N ASN A 218 2.43 12.14 -1.46
CA ASN A 218 3.08 13.39 -1.89
C ASN A 218 2.42 14.05 -3.11
N HIS A 219 1.43 13.40 -3.74
CA HIS A 219 0.68 13.89 -4.89
C HIS A 219 -0.83 13.89 -4.60
N ASP A 220 -1.24 14.23 -3.37
CA ASP A 220 -2.65 14.39 -2.97
C ASP A 220 -3.56 13.15 -3.22
N ALA A 221 -2.99 11.95 -3.13
CA ALA A 221 -3.74 10.70 -3.32
C ALA A 221 -4.87 10.48 -2.29
N LEU A 222 -4.72 10.97 -1.06
CA LEU A 222 -5.74 10.77 0.00
C LEU A 222 -7.03 11.54 -0.27
N PRO A 223 -7.01 12.87 -0.52
CA PRO A 223 -8.20 13.61 -0.95
C PRO A 223 -8.90 12.98 -2.15
N LEU A 224 -8.13 12.49 -3.12
CA LEU A 224 -8.66 11.84 -4.30
C LEU A 224 -9.46 10.58 -3.97
N LEU A 225 -8.87 9.68 -3.17
CA LEU A 225 -9.53 8.45 -2.73
C LEU A 225 -10.80 8.74 -1.93
N TYR A 226 -10.76 9.72 -1.03
CA TYR A 226 -11.90 10.10 -0.21
C TYR A 226 -13.01 10.70 -1.05
N GLY A 227 -12.69 11.63 -1.96
CA GLY A 227 -13.66 12.25 -2.86
C GLY A 227 -14.36 11.21 -3.76
N THR A 228 -13.59 10.26 -4.29
CA THR A 228 -14.12 9.13 -5.07
C THR A 228 -15.08 8.29 -4.22
N TYR A 229 -14.68 7.98 -2.99
CA TYR A 229 -15.49 7.16 -2.07
C TYR A 229 -16.79 7.86 -1.68
N ILE A 230 -16.71 9.14 -1.31
CA ILE A 230 -17.87 9.97 -0.96
C ILE A 230 -18.86 10.05 -2.12
N THR A 231 -18.37 10.06 -3.35
CA THR A 231 -19.20 10.14 -4.56
C THR A 231 -19.93 8.83 -4.82
N ILE A 232 -19.25 7.69 -4.73
CA ILE A 232 -19.81 6.40 -5.17
C ILE A 232 -20.59 5.66 -4.07
N LEU A 233 -20.24 5.84 -2.78
CA LEU A 233 -20.82 5.07 -1.68
C LEU A 233 -22.37 5.06 -1.66
N PRO A 234 -23.09 6.18 -1.93
CA PRO A 234 -24.55 6.18 -2.02
C PRO A 234 -25.12 5.19 -3.05
N GLU A 235 -24.38 4.87 -4.11
CA GLU A 235 -24.79 3.99 -5.21
C GLU A 235 -24.44 2.50 -4.96
N LEU A 236 -23.60 2.21 -3.95
CA LEU A 236 -23.11 0.86 -3.68
C LEU A 236 -24.12 0.00 -2.90
N GLY A 237 -25.09 0.62 -2.23
CA GLY A 237 -26.07 -0.07 -1.39
C GLY A 237 -25.46 -0.73 -0.13
N GLY A 238 -24.24 -0.35 0.24
CA GLY A 238 -23.54 -0.77 1.46
C GLY A 238 -22.04 -0.47 1.39
N TYR A 239 -21.32 -0.85 2.45
CA TYR A 239 -19.87 -0.65 2.58
C TYR A 239 -19.04 -1.59 1.69
N ILE A 240 -17.80 -1.23 1.42
CA ILE A 240 -16.90 -2.01 0.56
C ILE A 240 -16.29 -3.19 1.34
N ASN A 241 -15.88 -2.95 2.57
CA ASN A 241 -15.29 -3.90 3.50
C ASN A 241 -16.31 -4.26 4.60
N GLU A 242 -16.61 -5.55 4.71
CA GLU A 242 -17.53 -6.09 5.70
C GLU A 242 -16.74 -6.94 6.70
N SER A 243 -16.11 -6.26 7.68
CA SER A 243 -15.36 -6.91 8.77
C SER A 243 -14.23 -7.82 8.29
N GLY A 244 -13.47 -7.34 7.30
CA GLY A 244 -12.34 -8.04 6.69
C GLY A 244 -12.70 -8.79 5.40
N TYR A 245 -13.99 -8.92 5.07
CA TYR A 245 -14.44 -9.51 3.81
C TYR A 245 -14.74 -8.42 2.78
N LEU A 246 -14.04 -8.46 1.65
CA LEU A 246 -14.19 -7.49 0.59
C LEU A 246 -15.40 -7.81 -0.30
N ASN A 247 -16.33 -6.87 -0.41
CA ASN A 247 -17.45 -6.96 -1.36
C ASN A 247 -16.97 -6.56 -2.76
N LEU A 248 -16.54 -7.56 -3.55
CA LEU A 248 -15.92 -7.34 -4.85
C LEU A 248 -16.79 -6.53 -5.83
N PRO A 249 -18.11 -6.78 -5.97
CA PRO A 249 -18.94 -5.96 -6.85
C PRO A 249 -18.97 -4.47 -6.48
N ARG A 250 -18.97 -4.15 -5.18
CA ARG A 250 -18.91 -2.76 -4.71
C ARG A 250 -17.53 -2.16 -4.91
N PHE A 251 -16.49 -2.94 -4.62
CA PHE A 251 -15.10 -2.54 -4.81
C PHE A 251 -14.76 -2.30 -6.29
N GLU A 252 -15.27 -3.12 -7.20
CA GLU A 252 -15.12 -2.95 -8.64
C GLU A 252 -15.68 -1.60 -9.09
N LYS A 253 -16.90 -1.24 -8.67
CA LYS A 253 -17.48 0.08 -8.97
C LYS A 253 -16.61 1.24 -8.47
N TYR A 254 -16.05 1.10 -7.26
CA TYR A 254 -15.11 2.08 -6.72
C TYR A 254 -13.85 2.21 -7.58
N LEU A 255 -13.24 1.09 -7.98
CA LEU A 255 -12.06 1.08 -8.85
C LEU A 255 -12.33 1.62 -10.25
N VAL A 256 -13.51 1.33 -10.82
CA VAL A 256 -13.93 1.90 -12.12
C VAL A 256 -13.97 3.42 -12.01
N LYS A 257 -14.60 3.96 -10.95
CA LYS A 257 -14.64 5.41 -10.75
C LYS A 257 -13.24 6.01 -10.50
N LEU A 258 -12.40 5.30 -9.76
CA LEU A 258 -11.01 5.72 -9.54
C LEU A 258 -10.21 5.75 -10.86
N SER A 259 -10.53 4.88 -11.82
CA SER A 259 -9.85 4.81 -13.12
C SER A 259 -10.09 6.04 -14.02
N ASP A 260 -11.15 6.82 -13.77
CA ASP A 260 -11.39 8.09 -14.45
C ASP A 260 -10.21 9.05 -14.24
N PHE A 261 -9.66 9.09 -13.03
CA PHE A 261 -8.53 9.94 -12.69
C PHE A 261 -7.22 9.47 -13.30
N ASP A 262 -7.00 8.15 -13.38
CA ASP A 262 -5.86 7.59 -14.12
C ASP A 262 -5.91 8.02 -15.59
N ARG A 263 -7.12 8.07 -16.18
CA ARG A 263 -7.34 8.47 -17.56
C ARG A 263 -7.12 9.97 -17.77
N GLU A 264 -7.63 10.81 -16.87
CA GLU A 264 -7.41 12.25 -16.88
C GLU A 264 -5.92 12.59 -16.78
N HIS A 265 -5.21 11.97 -15.83
CA HIS A 265 -3.78 12.20 -15.66
C HIS A 265 -2.97 11.74 -16.88
N PHE A 266 -3.31 10.58 -17.44
CA PHE A 266 -2.66 10.13 -18.68
C PHE A 266 -2.94 11.06 -19.85
N SER A 267 -4.12 11.69 -19.90
CA SER A 267 -4.44 12.70 -20.93
C SER A 267 -3.46 13.88 -20.89
N GLU A 268 -3.13 14.40 -19.71
CA GLU A 268 -2.13 15.46 -19.55
C GLU A 268 -0.75 15.03 -20.07
N VAL A 269 -0.28 13.85 -19.65
CA VAL A 269 1.01 13.29 -20.08
C VAL A 269 1.03 13.02 -21.59
N PHE A 270 -0.08 12.54 -22.15
CA PHE A 270 -0.23 12.24 -23.57
C PHE A 270 -0.21 13.51 -24.42
N VAL A 271 -0.85 14.59 -23.97
CA VAL A 271 -0.77 15.91 -24.63
C VAL A 271 0.67 16.42 -24.64
N ASP A 272 1.38 16.31 -23.52
CA ASP A 272 2.79 16.70 -23.45
C ASP A 272 3.65 15.86 -24.40
N LEU A 273 3.46 14.53 -24.42
CA LEU A 273 4.17 13.63 -25.33
C LEU A 273 3.92 14.00 -26.80
N LYS A 274 2.66 14.20 -27.21
CA LYS A 274 2.31 14.65 -28.56
C LYS A 274 2.95 16.00 -28.89
N TRP A 275 2.96 16.94 -27.95
CA TRP A 275 3.62 18.24 -28.11
C TRP A 275 5.13 18.10 -28.31
N PHE A 276 5.79 17.23 -27.53
CA PHE A 276 7.22 16.94 -27.66
C PHE A 276 7.53 16.27 -29.00
N GLU A 277 6.73 15.30 -29.46
CA GLU A 277 6.89 14.66 -30.77
C GLU A 277 6.79 15.67 -31.91
N SER A 278 5.82 16.59 -31.84
CA SER A 278 5.65 17.68 -32.80
C SER A 278 6.86 18.62 -32.86
N LYS A 279 7.59 18.80 -31.76
CA LYS A 279 8.77 19.67 -31.66
C LYS A 279 10.08 18.99 -32.05
N VAL A 280 10.23 17.70 -31.77
CA VAL A 280 11.49 16.96 -31.92
C VAL A 280 11.54 16.13 -33.20
N GLY A 281 10.38 15.88 -33.85
CA GLY A 281 10.29 15.16 -35.13
C GLY A 281 10.62 13.67 -35.05
N ASN A 282 10.92 13.15 -33.86
CA ASN A 282 11.06 11.73 -33.57
C ASN A 282 9.79 11.25 -32.85
N LYS A 283 9.18 10.19 -33.38
CA LYS A 283 8.15 9.41 -32.69
C LYS A 283 8.81 8.79 -31.45
N TYR A 284 8.32 9.10 -30.25
CA TYR A 284 8.88 8.50 -29.05
C TYR A 284 8.53 7.01 -29.05
N LEU A 285 9.57 6.20 -28.86
CA LEU A 285 9.56 4.75 -28.95
C LEU A 285 8.55 4.12 -28.00
N ASN A 286 7.51 3.56 -28.60
CA ASN A 286 6.76 2.43 -28.08
C ASN A 286 6.68 1.31 -29.14
N GLU A 287 7.63 1.27 -30.10
CA GLU A 287 7.67 0.32 -31.23
C GLU A 287 7.57 -1.14 -30.78
N ALA A 288 8.27 -1.51 -29.70
CA ALA A 288 8.32 -2.90 -29.23
C ALA A 288 6.95 -3.42 -28.75
N ALA A 289 6.07 -2.54 -28.25
CA ALA A 289 4.75 -2.94 -27.76
C ALA A 289 3.60 -2.56 -28.71
N GLY A 290 3.81 -1.65 -29.66
CA GLY A 290 2.95 -1.50 -30.84
C GLY A 290 2.95 -2.78 -31.70
N ILE A 291 4.14 -3.37 -31.91
CA ILE A 291 4.30 -4.67 -32.58
C ILE A 291 3.57 -5.77 -31.80
N ALA A 292 3.68 -5.80 -30.47
CA ALA A 292 2.98 -6.79 -29.63
C ALA A 292 1.44 -6.63 -29.63
N ALA A 293 0.94 -5.39 -29.77
CA ALA A 293 -0.48 -5.09 -29.89
C ALA A 293 -1.04 -5.46 -31.28
N GLU A 294 -0.28 -5.21 -32.34
CA GLU A 294 -0.57 -5.69 -33.70
C GLU A 294 -0.58 -7.22 -33.77
N GLU A 295 0.37 -7.89 -33.12
CA GLU A 295 0.41 -9.36 -33.02
C GLU A 295 -0.81 -9.92 -32.28
N ALA A 296 -1.27 -9.24 -31.21
CA ALA A 296 -2.46 -9.63 -30.46
C ALA A 296 -3.78 -9.41 -31.24
N ARG A 297 -3.89 -8.30 -32.00
CA ARG A 297 -5.02 -8.04 -32.93
C ARG A 297 -5.08 -9.12 -34.01
N ASN A 298 -3.94 -9.42 -34.66
CA ASN A 298 -3.83 -10.49 -35.66
C ASN A 298 -4.19 -11.88 -35.11
N TYR A 299 -3.96 -12.14 -33.83
CA TYR A 299 -4.35 -13.40 -33.17
C TYR A 299 -5.87 -13.50 -32.94
N LYS A 300 -6.53 -12.39 -32.57
CA LYS A 300 -8.00 -12.32 -32.40
C LYS A 300 -8.74 -12.44 -33.74
N GLU A 301 -8.21 -11.86 -34.82
CA GLU A 301 -8.76 -12.00 -36.17
C GLU A 301 -8.61 -13.42 -36.74
N LYS A 302 -7.47 -14.07 -36.51
CA LYS A 302 -7.27 -15.50 -36.87
C LYS A 302 -8.15 -16.46 -36.07
N LYS A 303 -8.64 -16.07 -34.89
CA LYS A 303 -9.62 -16.85 -34.12
C LYS A 303 -11.05 -16.64 -34.63
N LYS A 304 -11.37 -15.44 -35.12
CA LYS A 304 -12.65 -15.10 -35.75
C LYS A 304 -12.87 -15.88 -37.06
N SER A 305 -11.80 -16.19 -37.79
CA SER A 305 -11.87 -17.02 -39.01
C SER A 305 -11.92 -18.54 -38.77
N LYS A 306 -11.77 -19.01 -37.52
CA LYS A 306 -11.72 -20.45 -37.17
C LYS A 306 -12.81 -20.92 -36.19
N GLY A 307 -13.83 -20.10 -35.94
CA GLY A 307 -14.88 -20.38 -34.97
C GLY A 307 -16.28 -20.05 -35.47
N GLN A 308 -16.62 -20.44 -36.69
CA GLN A 308 -18.02 -20.60 -37.10
C GLN A 308 -18.43 -22.03 -36.79
N GLU A 309 -18.92 -22.27 -35.56
CA GLU A 309 -19.88 -23.30 -35.15
C GLU A 309 -19.87 -23.42 -33.61
N ASN A 310 -20.68 -22.59 -32.95
CA ASN A 310 -21.59 -22.95 -31.84
C ASN A 310 -22.06 -21.70 -31.05
N SER A 311 -23.24 -21.22 -31.46
CA SER A 311 -24.38 -20.83 -30.62
C SER A 311 -24.27 -19.72 -29.53
N ILE A 312 -24.82 -18.55 -29.89
CA ILE A 312 -25.86 -17.74 -29.19
C ILE A 312 -25.48 -16.82 -27.97
N CYS A 313 -26.01 -15.59 -28.07
CA CYS A 313 -26.16 -14.46 -27.11
C CYS A 313 -24.90 -13.62 -26.84
N TRP A 314 -24.80 -12.36 -27.29
CA TRP A 314 -25.57 -11.21 -26.75
C TRP A 314 -25.87 -10.09 -27.79
N ALA A 315 -26.26 -10.43 -29.02
CA ALA A 315 -26.75 -9.43 -29.97
C ALA A 315 -28.24 -9.10 -29.72
N ALA A 316 -28.53 -8.39 -28.64
CA ALA A 316 -29.84 -7.79 -28.39
C ALA A 316 -29.68 -6.57 -27.49
N LEU A 317 -29.29 -5.44 -28.08
CA LEU A 317 -29.55 -4.07 -27.63
C LEU A 317 -28.89 -3.13 -28.65
N ASP A 318 -29.49 -3.02 -29.83
CA ASP A 318 -29.68 -1.74 -30.51
C ASP A 318 -30.29 -1.96 -31.90
N LYS A 319 -31.62 -1.88 -31.93
CA LYS A 319 -32.38 -1.51 -33.12
C LYS A 319 -33.44 -0.53 -32.68
N ASN A 320 -33.17 0.76 -32.88
CA ASN A 320 -34.05 1.68 -33.59
C ASN A 320 -33.62 3.14 -33.33
N ARG A 321 -32.96 3.74 -34.31
CA ARG A 321 -33.33 5.08 -34.79
C ARG A 321 -32.70 5.35 -36.16
N GLU A 322 -33.57 5.68 -37.10
CA GLU A 322 -33.25 6.02 -38.48
C GLU A 322 -32.51 7.35 -38.58
N GLU A 323 -31.50 7.32 -39.45
CA GLU A 323 -30.95 8.35 -40.35
C GLU A 323 -31.18 9.84 -40.03
N ALA A 324 -30.07 10.53 -39.73
CA ALA A 324 -29.84 11.91 -40.18
C ALA A 324 -28.37 12.05 -40.61
N VAL A 325 -28.17 12.38 -41.88
CA VAL A 325 -26.88 12.52 -42.57
C VAL A 325 -26.24 13.87 -42.20
N THR A 326 -25.10 13.87 -41.50
CA THR A 326 -24.15 15.00 -41.46
C THR A 326 -22.74 14.56 -41.05
N SER A 327 -21.74 14.99 -41.84
CA SER A 327 -20.27 15.04 -41.61
C SER A 327 -19.56 13.76 -41.15
N LYS A 328 -19.15 12.93 -42.12
CA LYS A 328 -18.44 11.65 -41.90
C LYS A 328 -16.91 11.80 -41.70
N ASP A 329 -16.27 12.81 -42.30
CA ASP A 329 -14.81 12.99 -42.23
C ASP A 329 -14.29 13.45 -40.85
N HIS A 330 -15.05 14.26 -40.12
CA HIS A 330 -14.63 14.70 -38.77
C HIS A 330 -14.80 13.61 -37.70
N LEU A 331 -15.80 12.74 -37.88
CA LEU A 331 -16.07 11.63 -36.95
C LEU A 331 -15.02 10.52 -37.10
N GLU A 332 -14.52 10.28 -38.32
CA GLU A 332 -13.50 9.26 -38.58
C GLU A 332 -12.14 9.67 -37.94
N ASP A 333 -11.70 10.91 -38.10
CA ASP A 333 -10.47 11.43 -37.45
C ASP A 333 -10.55 11.44 -35.91
N GLU A 334 -11.68 11.86 -35.33
CA GLU A 334 -11.89 11.83 -33.87
C GLU A 334 -11.87 10.38 -33.33
N THR A 335 -12.47 9.44 -34.05
CA THR A 335 -12.45 8.02 -33.65
C THR A 335 -11.07 7.39 -33.75
N GLU A 336 -10.25 7.78 -34.73
CA GLU A 336 -8.87 7.29 -34.85
C GLU A 336 -7.96 7.84 -33.74
N GLU A 337 -8.14 9.10 -33.35
CA GLU A 337 -7.41 9.69 -32.22
C GLU A 337 -7.80 9.07 -30.87
N ASP A 338 -9.10 8.81 -30.65
CA ASP A 338 -9.60 8.14 -29.44
C ASP A 338 -9.10 6.68 -29.35
N ASP A 339 -9.09 5.96 -30.47
CA ASP A 339 -8.55 4.60 -30.55
C ASP A 339 -7.03 4.60 -30.27
N LEU A 340 -6.29 5.58 -30.79
CA LEU A 340 -4.86 5.73 -30.52
C LEU A 340 -4.62 6.00 -29.03
N PHE A 341 -5.34 6.95 -28.43
CA PHE A 341 -5.23 7.26 -27.01
C PHE A 341 -5.47 6.03 -26.12
N GLU A 342 -6.51 5.26 -26.40
CA GLU A 342 -6.85 4.07 -25.63
C GLU A 342 -5.77 2.98 -25.75
N THR A 343 -5.18 2.80 -26.94
CA THR A 343 -4.07 1.86 -27.11
C THR A 343 -2.82 2.30 -26.34
N GLU A 344 -2.47 3.58 -26.38
CA GLU A 344 -1.33 4.11 -25.66
C GLU A 344 -1.54 4.10 -24.13
N PHE A 345 -2.75 4.38 -23.65
CA PHE A 345 -3.09 4.31 -22.23
C PHE A 345 -2.93 2.89 -21.67
N ARG A 346 -3.43 1.88 -22.40
CA ARG A 346 -3.26 0.47 -22.03
C ARG A 346 -1.80 0.08 -22.01
N GLN A 347 -1.03 0.54 -22.99
CA GLN A 347 0.39 0.28 -23.08
C GLN A 347 1.17 0.93 -21.94
N TYR A 348 0.84 2.19 -21.62
CA TYR A 348 1.42 2.92 -20.49
C TYR A 348 1.22 2.16 -19.17
N LYS A 349 -0.02 1.73 -18.88
CA LYS A 349 -0.31 0.90 -17.69
C LYS A 349 0.44 -0.41 -17.72
N ARG A 350 0.46 -1.11 -18.86
CA ARG A 350 1.16 -2.40 -19.00
C ARG A 350 2.65 -2.26 -18.71
N THR A 351 3.32 -1.26 -19.30
CA THR A 351 4.74 -0.98 -19.06
C THR A 351 5.00 -0.70 -17.59
N TYR A 352 4.17 0.15 -16.95
CA TYR A 352 4.28 0.45 -15.53
C TYR A 352 4.26 -0.83 -14.66
N TYR A 353 3.23 -1.67 -14.84
CA TYR A 353 3.09 -2.89 -14.04
C TYR A 353 4.16 -3.94 -14.37
N MET A 354 4.57 -4.08 -15.63
CA MET A 354 5.66 -4.98 -16.01
C MET A 354 6.98 -4.57 -15.36
N THR A 355 7.32 -3.27 -15.40
CA THR A 355 8.53 -2.74 -14.75
C THR A 355 8.46 -2.88 -13.23
N LYS A 356 7.31 -2.59 -12.61
CA LYS A 356 7.15 -2.67 -11.15
C LYS A 356 7.11 -4.09 -10.61
N MET A 357 6.48 -5.02 -11.33
CA MET A 357 6.33 -6.42 -10.91
C MET A 357 7.48 -7.31 -11.37
N GLY A 358 8.33 -6.85 -12.29
CA GLY A 358 9.41 -7.65 -12.87
C GLY A 358 8.91 -8.84 -13.68
N VAL A 359 7.77 -8.68 -14.38
CA VAL A 359 7.13 -9.75 -15.16
C VAL A 359 7.14 -9.39 -16.65
N ASP A 360 7.61 -10.32 -17.49
CA ASP A 360 7.80 -10.10 -18.93
C ASP A 360 6.51 -10.10 -19.76
N ILE A 361 5.39 -10.64 -19.26
CA ILE A 361 4.12 -10.71 -20.00
C ILE A 361 2.91 -10.62 -19.05
N VAL A 362 2.21 -9.48 -19.04
CA VAL A 362 0.84 -9.39 -18.52
C VAL A 362 -0.11 -9.71 -19.68
N SER A 363 -0.65 -10.92 -19.73
CA SER A 363 -1.76 -11.24 -20.65
C SER A 363 -3.08 -10.69 -20.08
N GLU A 364 -4.14 -10.56 -20.91
CA GLU A 364 -5.51 -10.23 -20.44
C GLU A 364 -6.01 -11.19 -19.33
N TYR A 365 -5.35 -12.34 -19.13
CA TYR A 365 -5.61 -13.34 -18.08
C TYR A 365 -4.65 -13.22 -16.87
N GLY A 366 -3.68 -12.31 -16.89
CA GLY A 366 -2.67 -12.13 -15.83
C GLY A 366 -3.26 -11.63 -14.51
N PHE A 367 -4.30 -10.80 -14.55
CA PHE A 367 -5.04 -10.37 -13.36
C PHE A 367 -5.77 -11.54 -12.68
N ALA A 368 -6.19 -12.56 -13.43
CA ALA A 368 -6.85 -13.75 -12.89
C ALA A 368 -5.87 -14.74 -12.23
N ASN A 369 -4.59 -14.76 -12.62
CA ASN A 369 -3.59 -15.65 -12.02
C ASN A 369 -2.99 -15.14 -10.69
N VAL A 370 -3.03 -13.83 -10.44
CA VAL A 370 -2.77 -13.31 -9.08
C VAL A 370 -3.80 -13.86 -8.09
N TYR A 371 -5.03 -14.11 -8.57
CA TYR A 371 -6.13 -14.69 -7.79
C TYR A 371 -5.91 -16.15 -7.36
N TYR A 372 -5.12 -16.93 -8.12
CA TYR A 372 -4.82 -18.33 -7.80
C TYR A 372 -3.57 -18.54 -6.94
N THR A 373 -2.69 -17.54 -6.88
CA THR A 373 -1.46 -17.61 -6.06
C THR A 373 -1.67 -17.16 -4.61
N LEU A 374 -2.88 -16.69 -4.27
CA LEU A 374 -3.30 -16.27 -2.91
C LEU A 374 -4.24 -17.29 -2.23
N LYS A 375 -4.23 -18.55 -2.66
CA LYS A 375 -4.85 -19.66 -1.93
C LYS A 375 -3.86 -20.38 -1.05
#